data_AF-A0A389MKU7-F1
#
_entry.id   AF-A0A389MKU7-F1
#
_cell.length_a   1.000
_cell.length_b   1.000
_cell.length_c   1.000
_cell.angle_alpha   90.00
_cell.angle_beta   90.00
_cell.angle_gamma   90.00
#
_symmetry.space_group_name_H-M   'P 1'
#
loop_
_entity.id
_entity.type
_entity.pdbx_description
1 polymer ?
#
loop_
_entity_poly.entity_id
_entity_poly.type
_entity_poly.pdbx_seq_one_letter_code
_entity_poly.pdbx_strand_id
1 'polypeptide(L)' 'MSNAATNTLNRSAKDKAFTFSAELFLMQHSCHWFCKSKAVASARLLLRNKTSHEQVLAAVAPDTRQAYVALTQN' A
#
# COMPACT_ATOMS: atom_id res chain seq x y z
N MET A 1 9.17 0.05 12.53
CA MET A 1 8.35 1.08 11.87
C MET A 1 8.77 1.15 10.41
N SER A 2 7.84 1.35 9.45
CA SER A 2 8.19 1.42 8.03
C SER A 2 9.13 2.59 7.74
N ASN A 3 9.98 2.46 6.73
CA ASN A 3 10.92 3.51 6.31
C ASN A 3 10.22 4.84 5.96
N ALA A 4 8.95 4.78 5.55
CA ALA A 4 8.13 5.97 5.31
C ALA A 4 7.88 6.78 6.60
N ALA A 5 7.68 6.15 7.76
CA ALA A 5 7.44 6.85 9.02
C ALA A 5 8.70 7.55 9.56
N THR A 6 9.84 6.86 9.49
CA THR A 6 11.14 7.35 9.97
C THR A 6 11.82 8.32 9.00
N ASN A 7 11.36 8.39 7.74
CA ASN A 7 11.95 9.18 6.66
C ASN A 7 13.45 8.87 6.43
N THR A 8 13.83 7.60 6.53
CA THR A 8 15.21 7.14 6.30
C THR A 8 15.73 7.46 4.91
N LEU A 9 14.84 7.60 3.92
CA LEU A 9 15.16 8.02 2.55
C LEU A 9 15.28 9.55 2.38
N ASN A 10 15.18 10.32 3.46
CA ASN A 10 15.28 11.78 3.51
C ASN A 10 14.42 12.50 2.44
N ARG A 11 13.18 12.04 2.28
CA ARG A 11 12.23 12.60 1.32
C ARG A 11 11.67 13.93 1.80
N SER A 12 11.18 14.73 0.85
CA SER A 12 10.39 15.92 1.14
C SER A 12 9.16 15.55 1.99
N ALA A 13 8.64 16.50 2.77
CA ALA A 13 7.45 16.25 3.59
C ALA A 13 6.24 15.79 2.75
N LYS A 14 6.10 16.35 1.53
CA LYS A 14 5.05 15.97 0.58
C LYS A 14 5.22 14.51 0.11
N ASP A 15 6.41 14.13 -0.32
CA ASP A 15 6.66 12.77 -0.81
C ASP A 15 6.55 11.73 0.31
N LYS A 16 7.00 12.09 1.52
CA LYS A 16 6.81 11.28 2.72
C LYS A 16 5.33 11.04 2.99
N ALA A 17 4.51 12.10 3.01
CA ALA A 17 3.08 12.00 3.22
C ALA A 17 2.40 11.16 2.13
N PHE A 18 2.79 11.35 0.88
CA PHE A 18 2.28 10.58 -0.26
C PHE A 18 2.56 9.07 -0.10
N THR A 19 3.80 8.68 0.21
CA THR A 19 4.15 7.28 0.46
C THR A 19 3.42 6.73 1.68
N PHE A 20 3.27 7.51 2.76
CA PHE A 20 2.54 7.08 3.95
C PHE A 20 1.05 6.83 3.67
N SER A 21 0.40 7.67 2.86
CA SER A 21 -0.98 7.44 2.41
C SER A 21 -1.10 6.15 1.60
N ALA A 22 -0.12 5.86 0.74
CA ALA A 22 -0.09 4.59 0.00
C ALA A 22 0.04 3.38 0.93
N GLU A 23 0.86 3.44 1.98
CA GLU A 23 0.96 2.37 2.98
C GLU A 23 -0.35 2.15 3.75
N LEU A 24 -1.06 3.22 4.09
CA LEU A 24 -2.39 3.11 4.70
C LEU A 24 -3.41 2.44 3.77
N PHE A 25 -3.38 2.77 2.48
CA PHE A 25 -4.25 2.14 1.48
C PHE A 25 -3.88 0.67 1.23
N LEU A 26 -2.60 0.32 1.27
CA LEU A 26 -2.15 -1.07 1.20
C LEU A 26 -2.67 -1.87 2.40
N MET A 27 -2.63 -1.29 3.60
CA MET A 27 -3.20 -1.92 4.80
C MET A 27 -4.71 -2.10 4.68
N GLN A 28 -5.46 -1.14 4.13
CA GLN A 28 -6.90 -1.33 3.86
C GLN A 28 -7.17 -2.44 2.82
N HIS A 29 -6.35 -2.52 1.77
CA HIS A 29 -6.49 -3.54 0.72
C HIS A 29 -6.21 -4.96 1.25
N SER A 30 -5.38 -5.11 2.29
CA SER A 30 -5.12 -6.40 2.96
C SER A 30 -6.38 -7.10 3.49
N CYS A 31 -7.54 -6.44 3.51
CA CYS A 31 -8.84 -7.06 3.74
C CYS A 31 -9.15 -8.25 2.81
N HIS A 32 -8.43 -8.43 1.70
CA HIS A 32 -8.57 -9.60 0.82
C HIS A 32 -8.38 -10.94 1.55
N TRP A 33 -7.59 -10.99 2.65
CA TRP A 33 -7.46 -12.19 3.47
C TRP A 33 -8.73 -12.55 4.24
N PHE A 34 -9.50 -11.55 4.66
CA PHE A 34 -10.80 -11.71 5.31
C PHE A 34 -11.91 -11.95 4.28
N CYS A 35 -11.98 -11.13 3.24
CA CYS A 35 -12.95 -11.26 2.16
C CYS A 35 -12.72 -12.48 1.25
N LYS A 36 -11.57 -13.16 1.40
CA LYS A 36 -11.11 -14.28 0.55
C LYS A 36 -11.16 -13.96 -0.96
N SER A 37 -10.97 -12.68 -1.32
CA SER A 37 -11.03 -12.23 -2.70
C SER A 37 -10.22 -10.94 -2.92
N LYS A 38 -9.15 -11.04 -3.72
CA LYS A 38 -8.36 -9.89 -4.17
C LYS A 38 -9.19 -8.93 -5.04
N ALA A 39 -10.15 -9.45 -5.83
CA ALA A 39 -11.01 -8.63 -6.67
C ALA A 39 -11.95 -7.73 -5.84
N VAL A 40 -12.58 -8.29 -4.80
CA VAL A 40 -13.46 -7.51 -3.89
C VAL A 40 -12.67 -6.43 -3.16
N ALA A 41 -11.48 -6.76 -2.65
CA ALA A 41 -10.62 -5.77 -1.99
C ALA A 41 -10.18 -4.65 -2.95
N SER A 42 -9.81 -5.00 -4.18
CA SER A 42 -9.38 -4.04 -5.21
C SER A 42 -10.54 -3.12 -5.61
N ALA A 43 -11.75 -3.67 -5.79
CA ALA A 43 -12.95 -2.87 -6.05
C ALA A 43 -13.28 -1.92 -4.89
N ARG A 44 -13.17 -2.37 -3.64
CA ARG A 44 -13.37 -1.51 -2.45
C ARG A 44 -12.39 -0.35 -2.41
N LEU A 45 -11.11 -0.63 -2.66
CA LEU A 45 -10.06 0.38 -2.71
C LEU A 45 -10.36 1.41 -3.81
N LEU A 46 -10.66 0.95 -5.03
CA LEU A 46 -10.95 1.82 -6.17
C LEU A 46 -12.21 2.67 -5.94
N LEU A 47 -13.30 2.07 -5.45
CA LEU A 47 -14.56 2.79 -5.27
C LEU A 47 -14.46 3.86 -4.18
N ARG A 48 -13.75 3.59 -3.08
CA ARG A 48 -13.61 4.50 -1.94
C ARG A 48 -12.54 5.57 -2.13
N ASN A 49 -11.36 5.18 -2.60
CA ASN A 49 -10.18 6.05 -2.64
C ASN A 49 -9.81 6.47 -4.07
N LYS A 50 -10.55 6.01 -5.08
CA LYS A 50 -10.28 6.31 -6.51
C LYS A 50 -8.85 5.98 -6.93
N THR A 51 -8.26 4.96 -6.31
CA THR A 51 -6.87 4.54 -6.50
C THR A 51 -6.84 3.03 -6.72
N SER A 52 -6.07 2.56 -7.70
CA SER A 52 -5.91 1.13 -7.98
C SER A 52 -4.90 0.47 -7.05
N HIS A 53 -4.97 -0.86 -6.91
CA HIS A 53 -4.01 -1.61 -6.10
C HIS A 53 -2.59 -1.51 -6.67
N GLU A 54 -2.44 -1.49 -8.00
CA GLU A 54 -1.17 -1.33 -8.70
C GLU A 54 -0.54 0.03 -8.42
N GLN A 55 -1.35 1.10 -8.42
CA GLN A 55 -0.89 2.45 -8.06
C GLN A 55 -0.42 2.51 -6.61
N VAL A 56 -1.15 1.87 -5.68
CA VAL A 56 -0.74 1.76 -4.28
C VAL A 56 0.59 1.02 -4.15
N LEU A 57 0.73 -0.15 -4.79
CA LEU A 57 1.99 -0.90 -4.78
C LEU A 57 3.14 -0.08 -5.36
N ALA A 58 2.91 0.69 -6.43
CA ALA A 58 3.92 1.57 -7.02
C ALA A 58 4.33 2.74 -6.10
N ALA A 59 3.46 3.18 -5.19
CA ALA A 59 3.67 4.35 -4.34
C ALA A 59 4.20 4.06 -2.93
N VAL A 60 4.08 2.82 -2.44
CA VAL A 60 4.63 2.42 -1.13
C VAL A 60 6.16 2.40 -1.14
N ALA A 61 6.77 2.37 0.04
CA ALA A 61 8.21 2.23 0.16
C ALA A 61 8.71 0.90 -0.48
N PRO A 62 9.91 0.87 -1.09
CA PRO A 62 10.38 -0.31 -1.82
C PRO A 62 10.44 -1.60 -0.99
N ASP A 63 10.87 -1.48 0.27
CA ASP A 63 10.90 -2.56 1.25
C ASP A 63 9.49 -3.07 1.60
N THR A 64 8.54 -2.16 1.83
CA THR A 64 7.13 -2.50 2.05
C THR A 64 6.56 -3.27 0.86
N ARG A 65 6.84 -2.82 -0.38
CA ARG A 65 6.40 -3.53 -1.60
C ARG A 65 6.97 -4.95 -1.65
N GLN A 66 8.28 -5.09 -1.49
CA GLN A 66 8.96 -6.38 -1.57
C GLN A 66 8.40 -7.37 -0.54
N ALA A 67 8.27 -6.94 0.72
CA ALA A 67 7.72 -7.76 1.79
C ALA A 67 6.27 -8.17 1.51
N TYR A 68 5.42 -7.22 1.08
CA TYR A 68 4.01 -7.50 0.79
C TYR A 68 3.83 -8.46 -0.39
N VAL A 69 4.61 -8.30 -1.45
CA VAL A 69 4.59 -9.18 -2.62
C VAL A 69 5.00 -10.59 -2.22
N ALA A 70 6.07 -10.76 -1.43
CA ALA A 70 6.49 -12.06 -0.94
C ALA A 70 5.41 -12.76 -0.10
N LEU A 71 4.62 -12.01 0.67
CA LEU A 71 3.52 -12.55 1.48
C LEU A 71 2.27 -12.95 0.67
N THR A 72 2.10 -12.42 -0.54
CA THR A 72 0.84 -12.52 -1.30
C THR A 72 0.95 -13.27 -2.63
N GLN A 73 2.16 -13.71 -2.99
CA GLN A 73 2.46 -14.49 -4.21
C GLN A 73 2.37 -16.01 -4.06
N ASN A 74 1.91 -16.53 -2.92
CA ASN A 74 1.53 -17.94 -2.77
C ASN A 74 0.17 -18.24 -3.41
#